data_AF-A0A5S4ZUS7-F1
#
_entry.id   AF-A0A5S4ZUS7-F1
#
_cell.length_a   1.000
_cell.length_b   1.000
_cell.length_c   1.000
_cell.angle_alpha   90.00
_cell.angle_beta   90.00
_cell.angle_gamma   90.00
#
_symmetry.space_group_name_H-M   'P 1'
#
loop_
_entity.id
_entity.type
_entity.pdbx_description
1 polymer ?
#
loop_
_entity_poly.entity_id
_entity_poly.type
_entity_poly.pdbx_seq_one_letter_code
_entity_poly.pdbx_strand_id
1 'polypeptide(L)'
;MLKIVLDPGHGGNDPGATNGSHYEKNFNLSIAGETARHINRRYNAAVYLTRISDITMELSERANFANDLKAHYFVSLHINAGRGTGFESYIYTGAGAATRSYRDLLHDRVAAFYKTKGFPDRGKKSADFAVLRDTAMPAILLENLFIDNSHDLSLLTNRTGLMQLGEAIGEGIARALQLNTKTAGTGATPTRIPTAASPAKARQLLKSRNPAAPDYVAIYVKMGDIYRIRWDAVFAQSLKETAYWKFGGDVRPEQNNFAGLDAFNGREGASFATPETGIEAQFQHWHAYFYGNKLPPGRPVLDPRRNAVLSAGWGGTLHAVEDLGGKWAPSPDYGVSIVRDYMTKFVDEVTPSPPRPANSPQNSGGWNPQAEIDRLKNDGLIVNDHLPNTPVTWGEFAAVLNRLRDRLSPGTRQ
;
A
#
# COMPACT_ATOMS: atom_id res chain seq x y z
N MET A 1 6.35 15.20 -11.71
CA MET A 1 6.59 13.80 -11.28
C MET A 1 5.79 12.87 -12.18
N LEU A 2 6.37 11.75 -12.63
CA LEU A 2 5.65 10.76 -13.43
C LEU A 2 4.55 10.09 -12.60
N LYS A 3 3.38 9.87 -13.22
CA LYS A 3 2.21 9.26 -12.59
C LYS A 3 1.95 7.90 -13.21
N ILE A 4 1.91 6.86 -12.38
CA ILE A 4 1.69 5.48 -12.79
C ILE A 4 0.37 5.03 -12.18
N VAL A 5 -0.51 4.45 -13.00
CA VAL A 5 -1.72 3.81 -12.52
C VAL A 5 -1.55 2.30 -12.60
N LEU A 6 -1.69 1.64 -11.46
CA LEU A 6 -1.83 0.20 -11.37
C LEU A 6 -3.32 -0.12 -11.26
N ASP A 7 -3.79 -1.06 -12.06
CA ASP A 7 -5.18 -1.48 -12.07
C ASP A 7 -5.27 -2.93 -11.59
N PRO A 8 -5.56 -3.18 -10.30
CA PRO A 8 -5.90 -4.51 -9.86
C PRO A 8 -7.25 -4.92 -10.47
N GLY A 9 -7.23 -5.83 -11.45
CA GLY A 9 -8.42 -6.32 -12.14
C GLY A 9 -9.47 -6.88 -11.17
N HIS A 10 -10.73 -6.91 -11.60
CA HIS A 10 -11.88 -7.39 -10.82
C HIS A 10 -12.10 -6.60 -9.50
N GLY A 11 -12.83 -7.16 -8.54
CA GLY A 11 -13.08 -6.57 -7.23
C GLY A 11 -14.56 -6.53 -6.85
N GLY A 12 -14.84 -6.52 -5.54
CA GLY A 12 -16.18 -6.53 -4.98
C GLY A 12 -16.95 -7.77 -5.45
N ASN A 13 -18.03 -7.53 -6.18
CA ASN A 13 -18.93 -8.57 -6.68
C ASN A 13 -18.34 -9.38 -7.84
N ASP A 14 -17.26 -8.89 -8.47
CA ASP A 14 -16.55 -9.62 -9.50
C ASP A 14 -15.33 -10.31 -8.88
N PRO A 15 -15.35 -11.64 -8.67
CA PRO A 15 -14.22 -12.37 -8.11
C PRO A 15 -13.06 -12.55 -9.10
N GLY A 16 -13.30 -12.34 -10.40
CA GLY A 16 -12.46 -12.88 -11.47
C GLY A 16 -12.45 -14.41 -11.49
N ALA A 17 -11.38 -14.98 -12.01
CA ALA A 17 -11.18 -16.43 -11.96
C ALA A 17 -11.04 -16.94 -10.51
N THR A 18 -11.49 -18.18 -10.27
CA THR A 18 -11.55 -18.76 -8.93
C THR A 18 -10.99 -20.18 -8.89
N ASN A 19 -10.36 -20.54 -7.77
CA ASN A 19 -9.96 -21.91 -7.46
C ASN A 19 -10.13 -22.19 -5.96
N GLY A 20 -11.20 -22.89 -5.59
CA GLY A 20 -11.55 -23.12 -4.18
C GLY A 20 -11.80 -21.80 -3.43
N SER A 21 -11.01 -21.53 -2.39
CA SER A 21 -11.07 -20.27 -1.61
C SER A 21 -10.18 -19.15 -2.19
N HIS A 22 -9.54 -19.38 -3.34
CA HIS A 22 -8.70 -18.40 -4.00
C HIS A 22 -9.48 -17.66 -5.09
N TYR A 23 -9.36 -16.33 -5.07
CA TYR A 23 -10.04 -15.42 -5.98
C TYR A 23 -8.99 -14.52 -6.63
N GLU A 24 -9.04 -14.42 -7.95
CA GLU A 24 -8.13 -13.59 -8.76
C GLU A 24 -8.04 -12.16 -8.23
N LYS A 25 -9.19 -11.54 -7.89
CA LYS A 25 -9.25 -10.17 -7.36
C LYS A 25 -8.32 -9.92 -6.16
N ASN A 26 -8.06 -10.94 -5.34
CA ASN A 26 -7.22 -10.82 -4.14
C ASN A 26 -5.73 -10.85 -4.51
N PHE A 27 -5.35 -11.69 -5.47
CA PHE A 27 -3.99 -11.72 -6.01
C PHE A 27 -3.68 -10.43 -6.75
N ASN A 28 -4.59 -9.95 -7.61
CA ASN A 28 -4.43 -8.70 -8.33
C ASN A 28 -4.15 -7.52 -7.39
N LEU A 29 -4.93 -7.41 -6.30
CA LEU A 29 -4.75 -6.36 -5.30
C LEU A 29 -3.41 -6.48 -4.56
N SER A 30 -3.02 -7.71 -4.21
CA SER A 30 -1.75 -7.99 -3.53
C SER A 30 -0.56 -7.64 -4.41
N ILE A 31 -0.56 -8.07 -5.67
CA ILE A 31 0.51 -7.78 -6.64
C ILE A 31 0.63 -6.27 -6.88
N ALA A 32 -0.50 -5.58 -7.04
CA ALA A 32 -0.50 -4.12 -7.19
C ALA A 32 0.08 -3.40 -5.97
N GLY A 33 -0.29 -3.86 -4.77
CA GLY A 33 0.23 -3.33 -3.51
C GLY A 33 1.75 -3.49 -3.40
N GLU A 34 2.28 -4.69 -3.69
CA GLU A 34 3.73 -4.94 -3.68
C GLU A 34 4.47 -4.14 -4.74
N THR A 35 3.91 -4.06 -5.95
CA THR A 35 4.46 -3.24 -7.05
C THR A 35 4.54 -1.77 -6.63
N ALA A 36 3.46 -1.23 -6.06
CA ALA A 36 3.42 0.15 -5.59
C ALA A 36 4.40 0.38 -4.43
N ARG A 37 4.50 -0.54 -3.47
CA ARG A 37 5.49 -0.47 -2.38
C ARG A 37 6.92 -0.43 -2.92
N HIS A 38 7.24 -1.29 -3.87
CA HIS A 38 8.56 -1.31 -4.50
C HIS A 38 8.86 0.02 -5.20
N ILE A 39 7.94 0.49 -6.05
CA ILE A 39 8.13 1.75 -6.78
C ILE A 39 8.31 2.92 -5.81
N ASN A 40 7.42 3.04 -4.83
CA ASN A 40 7.47 4.13 -3.85
C ASN A 40 8.75 4.10 -3.00
N ARG A 41 9.30 2.92 -2.69
CA ARG A 41 10.56 2.80 -1.94
C ARG A 41 11.77 3.18 -2.78
N ARG A 42 11.77 2.93 -4.09
CA ARG A 42 12.99 2.94 -4.91
C ARG A 42 13.06 4.02 -5.97
N TYR A 43 11.94 4.54 -6.46
CA TYR A 43 11.91 5.41 -7.62
C TYR A 43 11.12 6.70 -7.38
N ASN A 44 11.53 7.78 -8.05
CA ASN A 44 10.84 9.07 -8.00
C ASN A 44 9.62 9.10 -8.93
N ALA A 45 8.54 8.43 -8.53
CA ALA A 45 7.26 8.42 -9.24
C ALA A 45 6.08 8.40 -8.26
N ALA A 46 4.93 8.90 -8.72
CA ALA A 46 3.68 8.83 -7.99
C ALA A 46 2.86 7.63 -8.49
N VAL A 47 2.60 6.66 -7.62
CA VAL A 47 1.78 5.50 -7.93
C VAL A 47 0.36 5.69 -7.43
N TYR A 48 -0.62 5.34 -8.27
CA TYR A 48 -2.04 5.38 -7.99
C TYR A 48 -2.62 4.00 -8.31
N LEU A 49 -3.55 3.53 -7.49
CA LEU A 49 -4.30 2.31 -7.77
C LEU A 49 -5.75 2.65 -8.14
N THR A 50 -6.32 1.93 -9.10
CA THR A 50 -7.77 2.05 -9.41
C THR A 50 -8.61 1.65 -8.19
N ARG A 51 -8.17 0.63 -7.43
CA ARG A 51 -8.73 0.27 -6.12
C ARG A 51 -7.64 -0.10 -5.11
N ILE A 52 -7.82 0.26 -3.85
CA ILE A 52 -6.91 -0.09 -2.73
C ILE A 52 -7.51 -1.15 -1.79
N SER A 53 -8.71 -1.62 -2.09
CA SER A 53 -9.49 -2.59 -1.32
C SER A 53 -10.39 -3.43 -2.24
N ASP A 54 -11.19 -4.32 -1.65
CA ASP A 54 -12.10 -5.20 -2.37
C ASP A 54 -13.43 -4.50 -2.69
N ILE A 55 -13.43 -3.67 -3.73
CA ILE A 55 -14.60 -2.93 -4.21
C ILE A 55 -14.91 -3.22 -5.67
N THR A 56 -16.19 -3.16 -6.03
CA THR A 56 -16.65 -3.22 -7.41
C THR A 56 -16.24 -1.94 -8.13
N MET A 57 -15.70 -2.07 -9.34
CA MET A 57 -15.31 -0.93 -10.17
C MET A 57 -15.43 -1.30 -11.64
N GLU A 58 -16.21 -0.50 -12.37
CA GLU A 58 -16.51 -0.72 -13.80
C GLU A 58 -15.28 -0.48 -14.69
N LEU A 59 -15.22 -1.15 -15.84
CA LEU A 59 -14.11 -1.01 -16.80
C LEU A 59 -13.93 0.44 -17.25
N SER A 60 -15.02 1.16 -17.52
CA SER A 60 -15.00 2.57 -17.91
C SER A 60 -14.50 3.47 -16.79
N GLU A 61 -14.84 3.16 -15.52
CA GLU A 61 -14.36 3.90 -14.36
C GLU A 61 -12.84 3.79 -14.22
N ARG A 62 -12.26 2.62 -14.53
CA ARG A 62 -10.81 2.36 -14.46
C ARG A 62 -10.05 3.21 -15.47
N ALA A 63 -10.53 3.23 -16.70
CA ALA A 63 -9.97 4.06 -17.76
C ALA A 63 -10.13 5.56 -17.45
N ASN A 64 -11.32 5.99 -17.04
CA ASN A 64 -11.60 7.38 -16.68
C ASN A 64 -10.72 7.88 -15.53
N PHE A 65 -10.49 7.04 -14.51
CA PHE A 65 -9.59 7.38 -13.42
C PHE A 65 -8.16 7.68 -13.90
N ALA A 66 -7.61 6.83 -14.78
CA ALA A 66 -6.28 7.03 -15.33
C ALA A 66 -6.20 8.26 -16.24
N ASN A 67 -7.23 8.47 -17.06
CA ASN A 67 -7.35 9.61 -17.97
C ASN A 67 -7.44 10.93 -17.21
N ASP A 68 -8.27 10.99 -16.17
CA ASP A 68 -8.46 12.17 -15.33
C ASP A 68 -7.19 12.57 -14.56
N LEU A 69 -6.43 11.58 -14.11
CA LEU A 69 -5.13 11.81 -13.49
C LEU A 69 -4.06 12.30 -14.48
N LYS A 70 -4.31 12.17 -15.79
CA LYS A 70 -3.31 12.31 -16.85
C LYS A 70 -2.11 11.42 -16.55
N ALA A 71 -2.39 10.13 -16.30
CA ALA A 71 -1.34 9.15 -16.02
C ALA A 71 -0.38 9.03 -17.21
N HIS A 72 0.88 8.69 -16.93
CA HIS A 72 1.91 8.48 -17.94
C HIS A 72 1.99 7.01 -18.36
N TYR A 73 1.53 6.10 -17.50
CA TYR A 73 1.48 4.67 -17.79
C TYR A 73 0.37 3.98 -17.00
N PHE A 74 -0.33 3.06 -17.65
CA PHE A 74 -1.38 2.23 -17.07
C PHE A 74 -1.00 0.75 -17.15
N VAL A 75 -1.00 0.06 -16.02
CA VAL A 75 -0.66 -1.37 -15.92
C VAL A 75 -1.79 -2.10 -15.21
N SER A 76 -2.56 -2.87 -15.96
CA SER A 76 -3.60 -3.76 -15.42
C SER A 76 -3.01 -5.11 -15.04
N LEU A 77 -3.42 -5.64 -13.90
CA LEU A 77 -2.87 -6.84 -13.26
C LEU A 77 -3.98 -7.86 -13.11
N HIS A 78 -3.79 -9.03 -13.72
CA HIS A 78 -4.72 -10.14 -13.79
C HIS A 78 -4.02 -11.48 -13.52
N ILE A 79 -4.82 -12.51 -13.25
CA ILE A 79 -4.41 -13.92 -13.16
C ILE A 79 -5.23 -14.72 -14.16
N ASN A 80 -4.58 -15.56 -14.95
CA ASN A 80 -5.22 -16.34 -15.99
C ASN A 80 -5.97 -17.55 -15.42
N ALA A 81 -6.76 -18.21 -16.27
CA ALA A 81 -7.40 -19.49 -16.00
C ALA A 81 -7.61 -20.27 -17.32
N GLY A 82 -8.03 -21.54 -17.24
CA GLY A 82 -8.23 -22.40 -18.40
C GLY A 82 -7.15 -23.47 -18.57
N ARG A 83 -6.60 -23.97 -17.45
CA ARG A 83 -5.65 -25.10 -17.38
C ARG A 83 -4.31 -24.87 -18.11
N GLY A 84 -3.91 -23.61 -18.27
CA GLY A 84 -2.59 -23.24 -18.78
C GLY A 84 -1.53 -23.16 -17.67
N THR A 85 -0.36 -22.64 -18.02
CA THR A 85 0.71 -22.24 -17.10
C THR A 85 1.53 -21.11 -17.72
N GLY A 86 2.04 -20.20 -16.89
CA GLY A 86 3.01 -19.19 -17.29
C GLY A 86 2.44 -17.78 -17.45
N PHE A 87 3.27 -16.90 -18.00
CA PHE A 87 3.03 -15.45 -18.02
C PHE A 87 2.83 -14.92 -19.45
N GLU A 88 1.89 -14.00 -19.64
CA GLU A 88 1.70 -13.26 -20.88
C GLU A 88 1.33 -11.79 -20.61
N SER A 89 1.51 -10.95 -21.62
CA SER A 89 1.06 -9.56 -21.57
C SER A 89 0.24 -9.19 -22.80
N TYR A 90 -0.65 -8.22 -22.63
CA TYR A 90 -1.52 -7.70 -23.67
C TYR A 90 -1.38 -6.18 -23.78
N ILE A 91 -1.48 -5.70 -25.01
CA ILE A 91 -1.71 -4.28 -25.34
C ILE A 91 -2.94 -4.19 -26.25
N TYR A 92 -3.50 -2.99 -26.39
CA TYR A 92 -4.58 -2.78 -27.36
C TYR A 92 -4.12 -3.15 -28.79
N THR A 93 -5.00 -3.74 -29.61
CA THR A 93 -4.70 -4.10 -31.01
C THR A 93 -4.26 -2.90 -31.84
N GLY A 94 -4.80 -1.72 -31.56
CA GLY A 94 -4.41 -0.45 -32.18
C GLY A 94 -3.30 0.31 -31.45
N ALA A 95 -2.58 -0.31 -30.51
CA ALA A 95 -1.57 0.36 -29.70
C ALA A 95 -0.47 1.04 -30.54
N GLY A 96 0.04 2.19 -30.07
CA GLY A 96 1.13 2.92 -30.70
C GLY A 96 2.53 2.33 -30.42
N ALA A 97 3.56 2.93 -31.02
CA ALA A 97 4.95 2.50 -30.86
C ALA A 97 5.45 2.61 -29.41
N ALA A 98 5.07 3.68 -28.70
CA ALA A 98 5.42 3.87 -27.29
C ALA A 98 4.89 2.73 -26.41
N THR A 99 3.62 2.37 -26.56
CA THR A 99 2.99 1.25 -25.83
C THR A 99 3.67 -0.07 -26.11
N ARG A 100 4.04 -0.35 -27.37
CA ARG A 100 4.82 -1.55 -27.72
C ARG A 100 6.17 -1.57 -27.01
N SER A 101 6.92 -0.48 -27.06
CA SER A 101 8.23 -0.38 -26.39
C SER A 101 8.12 -0.55 -24.88
N TYR A 102 7.13 0.08 -24.24
CA TYR A 102 6.91 -0.03 -22.80
C TYR A 102 6.49 -1.46 -22.40
N ARG A 103 5.62 -2.09 -23.21
CA ARG A 103 5.26 -3.50 -23.03
C ARG A 103 6.49 -4.39 -23.11
N ASP A 104 7.34 -4.20 -24.10
CA ASP A 104 8.49 -5.06 -24.31
C ASP A 104 9.45 -5.00 -23.10
N LEU A 105 9.79 -3.80 -22.63
CA LEU A 105 10.65 -3.61 -21.46
C LEU A 105 10.07 -4.19 -20.17
N LEU A 106 8.76 -3.99 -19.93
CA LEU A 106 8.09 -4.53 -18.75
C LEU A 106 7.95 -6.06 -18.84
N HIS A 107 7.44 -6.57 -19.96
CA HIS A 107 7.24 -7.99 -20.19
C HIS A 107 8.57 -8.75 -20.07
N ASP A 108 9.64 -8.29 -20.72
CA ASP A 108 10.93 -9.00 -20.71
C ASP A 108 11.51 -9.10 -19.28
N ARG A 109 11.31 -8.06 -18.45
CA ARG A 109 11.73 -8.11 -17.04
C ARG A 109 10.93 -9.10 -16.22
N VAL A 110 9.62 -9.16 -16.42
CA VAL A 110 8.72 -10.05 -15.67
C VAL A 110 8.86 -11.50 -16.15
N ALA A 111 8.96 -11.73 -17.45
CA ALA A 111 9.24 -13.03 -18.05
C ALA A 111 10.60 -13.59 -17.57
N ALA A 112 11.64 -12.74 -17.47
CA ALA A 112 12.91 -13.16 -16.89
C ALA A 112 12.77 -13.61 -15.43
N PHE A 113 11.98 -12.92 -14.60
CA PHE A 113 11.68 -13.36 -13.23
C PHE A 113 11.00 -14.72 -13.22
N TYR A 114 9.93 -14.89 -14.00
CA TYR A 114 9.19 -16.14 -14.08
C TYR A 114 10.04 -17.31 -14.56
N LYS A 115 10.93 -17.07 -15.53
CA LYS A 115 11.89 -18.07 -16.01
C LYS A 115 12.82 -18.56 -14.89
N THR A 116 13.28 -17.69 -13.98
CA THR A 116 14.10 -18.12 -12.81
C THR A 116 13.34 -19.01 -11.83
N LYS A 117 12.00 -19.01 -11.91
CA LYS A 117 11.10 -19.78 -11.06
C LYS A 117 10.53 -21.01 -11.77
N GLY A 118 10.91 -21.26 -13.04
CA GLY A 118 10.45 -22.41 -13.81
C GLY A 118 9.14 -22.19 -14.59
N PHE A 119 8.60 -20.97 -14.62
CA PHE A 119 7.36 -20.69 -15.36
C PHE A 119 7.66 -20.25 -16.80
N PRO A 120 6.86 -20.71 -17.79
CA PRO A 120 7.09 -20.37 -19.18
C PRO A 120 6.62 -18.94 -19.50
N ASP A 121 7.33 -18.32 -20.45
CA ASP A 121 6.89 -17.10 -21.12
C ASP A 121 5.96 -17.48 -22.29
N ARG A 122 4.71 -17.00 -22.24
CA ARG A 122 3.66 -17.23 -23.23
C ARG A 122 3.52 -16.08 -24.22
N GLY A 123 4.41 -15.08 -24.10
CA GLY A 123 4.64 -14.05 -25.09
C GLY A 123 3.81 -12.78 -24.94
N LYS A 124 4.12 -11.87 -25.86
CA LYS A 124 3.57 -10.52 -25.96
C LYS A 124 2.43 -10.52 -26.96
N LYS A 125 1.21 -10.26 -26.49
CA LYS A 125 -0.03 -10.36 -27.26
C LYS A 125 -0.71 -9.01 -27.43
N SER A 126 -1.78 -9.01 -28.22
CA SER A 126 -2.67 -7.87 -28.38
C SER A 126 -4.12 -8.33 -28.28
N ALA A 127 -4.98 -7.53 -27.65
CA ALA A 127 -6.42 -7.81 -27.51
C ALA A 127 -7.22 -6.51 -27.38
N ASP A 128 -8.52 -6.57 -27.64
CA ASP A 128 -9.43 -5.42 -27.59
C ASP A 128 -10.07 -5.23 -26.19
N PHE A 129 -9.24 -5.26 -25.15
CA PHE A 129 -9.71 -5.07 -23.78
C PHE A 129 -10.05 -3.59 -23.52
N ALA A 130 -11.24 -3.34 -22.96
CA ALA A 130 -11.75 -1.98 -22.75
C ALA A 130 -10.78 -1.08 -21.97
N VAL A 131 -10.18 -1.57 -20.89
CA VAL A 131 -9.20 -0.81 -20.09
C VAL A 131 -7.93 -0.44 -20.86
N LEU A 132 -7.58 -1.19 -21.92
CA LEU A 132 -6.44 -0.88 -22.78
C LEU A 132 -6.80 0.05 -23.94
N ARG A 133 -8.02 -0.09 -24.47
CA ARG A 133 -8.52 0.72 -25.58
C ARG A 133 -8.95 2.12 -25.12
N ASP A 134 -9.58 2.22 -23.97
CA ASP A 134 -10.28 3.43 -23.52
C ASP A 134 -9.37 4.34 -22.64
N THR A 135 -8.11 3.92 -22.39
CA THR A 135 -7.09 4.74 -21.74
C THR A 135 -6.31 5.59 -22.74
N ALA A 136 -5.99 6.83 -22.35
CA ALA A 136 -5.36 7.83 -23.22
C ALA A 136 -3.81 7.80 -23.19
N MET A 137 -3.22 7.00 -22.32
CA MET A 137 -1.77 6.84 -22.15
C MET A 137 -1.35 5.42 -22.54
N PRO A 138 -0.04 5.13 -22.71
CA PRO A 138 0.42 3.76 -22.92
C PRO A 138 -0.14 2.81 -21.84
N ALA A 139 -0.72 1.71 -22.28
CA ALA A 139 -1.46 0.79 -21.42
C ALA A 139 -1.10 -0.67 -21.73
N ILE A 140 -0.92 -1.46 -20.68
CA ILE A 140 -0.61 -2.89 -20.74
C ILE A 140 -1.46 -3.65 -19.72
N LEU A 141 -1.82 -4.87 -20.04
CA LEU A 141 -2.40 -5.84 -19.11
C LEU A 141 -1.43 -7.02 -18.95
N LEU A 142 -1.23 -7.45 -17.71
CA LEU A 142 -0.39 -8.60 -17.36
C LEU A 142 -1.28 -9.74 -16.87
N GLU A 143 -1.19 -10.91 -17.50
CA GLU A 143 -1.76 -12.16 -17.01
C GLU A 143 -0.67 -12.94 -16.28
N ASN A 144 -0.73 -12.91 -14.96
CA ASN A 144 0.31 -13.44 -14.08
C ASN A 144 -0.06 -14.86 -13.64
N LEU A 145 0.42 -15.86 -14.37
CA LEU A 145 0.20 -17.27 -14.07
C LEU A 145 -1.28 -17.68 -14.16
N PHE A 146 -1.59 -18.96 -13.87
CA PHE A 146 -2.93 -19.54 -13.95
C PHE A 146 -3.44 -19.96 -12.56
N ILE A 147 -4.57 -19.41 -12.12
CA ILE A 147 -5.13 -19.68 -10.78
C ILE A 147 -5.58 -21.13 -10.60
N ASP A 148 -5.97 -21.78 -11.70
CA ASP A 148 -6.46 -23.17 -11.75
C ASP A 148 -5.35 -24.20 -12.00
N ASN A 149 -4.09 -23.76 -12.04
CA ASN A 149 -2.91 -24.62 -12.10
C ASN A 149 -2.19 -24.64 -10.74
N SER A 150 -1.97 -25.84 -10.18
CA SER A 150 -1.40 -26.00 -8.84
C SER A 150 0.06 -25.53 -8.72
N HIS A 151 0.86 -25.65 -9.79
CA HIS A 151 2.24 -25.16 -9.81
C HIS A 151 2.27 -23.63 -9.79
N ASP A 152 1.48 -23.01 -10.64
CA ASP A 152 1.29 -21.56 -10.73
C ASP A 152 0.75 -20.96 -9.43
N LEU A 153 -0.31 -21.57 -8.88
CA LEU A 153 -0.92 -21.17 -7.61
C LEU A 153 0.05 -21.24 -6.43
N SER A 154 1.04 -22.13 -6.46
CA SER A 154 2.05 -22.23 -5.40
C SER A 154 2.91 -20.96 -5.26
N LEU A 155 3.17 -20.25 -6.36
CA LEU A 155 3.84 -18.93 -6.30
C LEU A 155 2.86 -17.85 -5.84
N LEU A 156 1.62 -17.85 -6.35
CA LEU A 156 0.61 -16.84 -6.02
C LEU A 156 0.21 -16.87 -4.54
N THR A 157 0.24 -18.03 -3.90
CA THR A 157 -0.06 -18.20 -2.47
C THR A 157 1.17 -18.02 -1.57
N ASN A 158 2.37 -17.87 -2.15
CA ASN A 158 3.60 -17.63 -1.42
C ASN A 158 3.84 -16.12 -1.27
N ARG A 159 3.80 -15.61 -0.02
CA ARG A 159 4.02 -14.18 0.26
C ARG A 159 5.34 -13.64 -0.30
N THR A 160 6.44 -14.37 -0.14
CA THR A 160 7.74 -13.98 -0.69
C THR A 160 7.71 -13.99 -2.21
N GLY A 161 7.01 -14.96 -2.81
CA GLY A 161 6.78 -15.03 -4.26
C GLY A 161 6.04 -13.80 -4.79
N LEU A 162 4.94 -13.40 -4.16
CA LEU A 162 4.17 -12.20 -4.51
C LEU A 162 4.99 -10.91 -4.34
N MET A 163 5.76 -10.80 -3.26
CA MET A 163 6.67 -9.67 -3.05
C MET A 163 7.68 -9.57 -4.21
N GLN A 164 8.38 -10.67 -4.52
CA GLN A 164 9.36 -10.70 -5.61
C GLN A 164 8.73 -10.43 -6.98
N LEU A 165 7.49 -10.87 -7.21
CA LEU A 165 6.73 -10.54 -8.42
C LEU A 165 6.44 -9.04 -8.50
N GLY A 166 5.96 -8.43 -7.41
CA GLY A 166 5.74 -6.99 -7.35
C GLY A 166 7.02 -6.18 -7.58
N GLU A 167 8.15 -6.64 -7.06
CA GLU A 167 9.47 -6.04 -7.35
C GLU A 167 9.82 -6.16 -8.85
N ALA A 168 9.65 -7.33 -9.46
CA ALA A 168 9.93 -7.53 -10.89
C ALA A 168 9.05 -6.66 -11.79
N ILE A 169 7.76 -6.53 -11.49
CA ILE A 169 6.84 -5.63 -12.20
C ILE A 169 7.26 -4.18 -11.99
N GLY A 170 7.57 -3.78 -10.76
CA GLY A 170 8.02 -2.43 -10.44
C GLY A 170 9.30 -2.03 -11.18
N GLU A 171 10.28 -2.93 -11.25
CA GLU A 171 11.50 -2.74 -12.04
C GLU A 171 11.22 -2.65 -13.55
N GLY A 172 10.31 -3.48 -14.06
CA GLY A 172 9.90 -3.43 -15.46
C GLY A 172 9.24 -2.10 -15.83
N ILE A 173 8.36 -1.59 -14.96
CA ILE A 173 7.75 -0.27 -15.08
C ILE A 173 8.83 0.82 -15.02
N ALA A 174 9.77 0.70 -14.08
CA ALA A 174 10.86 1.65 -13.95
C ALA A 174 11.73 1.72 -15.20
N ARG A 175 12.00 0.59 -15.86
CA ARG A 175 12.71 0.55 -17.15
C ARG A 175 11.89 1.18 -18.27
N ALA A 176 10.61 0.83 -18.38
CA ALA A 176 9.72 1.38 -19.41
C ALA A 176 9.63 2.92 -19.35
N LEU A 177 9.57 3.47 -18.14
CA LEU A 177 9.45 4.92 -17.91
C LEU A 177 10.79 5.63 -17.64
N GLN A 178 11.91 4.90 -17.63
CA GLN A 178 13.24 5.41 -17.28
C GLN A 178 13.23 6.18 -15.94
N LEU A 179 12.64 5.57 -14.90
CA LEU A 179 12.49 6.23 -13.60
C LEU A 179 13.83 6.42 -12.89
N ASN A 180 14.04 7.62 -12.34
CA ASN A 180 15.17 7.91 -11.46
C ASN A 180 15.00 7.23 -10.10
N THR A 181 16.09 6.70 -9.55
CA THR A 181 16.10 6.11 -8.21
C THR A 181 16.06 7.19 -7.12
N LYS A 182 15.50 6.85 -5.96
CA LYS A 182 15.55 7.69 -4.76
C LYS A 182 16.88 7.53 -4.03
N THR A 183 17.37 8.62 -3.42
CA THR A 183 18.45 8.55 -2.43
C THR A 183 17.95 7.86 -1.15
N ALA A 184 18.75 6.93 -0.61
CA ALA A 184 18.38 6.16 0.58
C ALA A 184 18.12 7.05 1.80
N GLY A 185 17.03 6.80 2.54
CA GLY A 185 16.68 7.53 3.78
C GLY A 185 15.36 8.31 3.75
N THR A 186 14.64 8.35 2.62
CA THR A 186 13.40 9.14 2.42
C THR A 186 12.13 8.28 2.41
N GLY A 187 12.05 7.29 3.30
CA GLY A 187 10.94 6.31 3.33
C GLY A 187 9.60 6.93 3.76
N ALA A 188 8.99 7.72 2.89
CA ALA A 188 7.69 8.33 3.11
C ALA A 188 6.57 7.28 2.98
N THR A 189 5.56 7.41 3.83
CA THR A 189 4.41 6.51 3.95
C THR A 189 3.39 6.80 2.85
N PRO A 190 3.24 5.92 1.83
CA PRO A 190 2.35 6.19 0.71
C PRO A 190 0.89 6.15 1.14
N THR A 191 0.06 7.05 0.62
CA THR A 191 -1.36 7.17 1.00
C THR A 191 -2.33 6.40 0.11
N ARG A 192 -1.87 5.90 -1.05
CA ARG A 192 -2.71 5.33 -2.12
C ARG A 192 -2.42 3.85 -2.41
N ILE A 193 -2.05 3.10 -1.38
CA ILE A 193 -1.79 1.66 -1.46
C ILE A 193 -2.70 0.92 -0.48
N PRO A 194 -2.96 -0.39 -0.66
CA PRO A 194 -3.70 -1.18 0.31
C PRO A 194 -3.01 -1.10 1.67
N THR A 195 -3.81 -1.00 2.73
CA THR A 195 -3.30 -0.94 4.10
C THR A 195 -3.31 -2.33 4.73
N ALA A 196 -2.28 -2.66 5.51
CA ALA A 196 -2.30 -3.82 6.42
C ALA A 196 -2.77 -3.45 7.84
N ALA A 197 -3.41 -2.29 8.01
CA ALA A 197 -4.00 -1.91 9.27
C ALA A 197 -5.16 -2.86 9.66
N SER A 198 -5.23 -3.22 10.93
CA SER A 198 -6.35 -3.99 11.48
C SER A 198 -7.38 -3.04 12.11
N PRO A 199 -8.65 -3.04 11.64
CA PRO A 199 -9.72 -2.29 12.31
C PRO A 199 -9.88 -2.67 13.78
N ALA A 200 -9.64 -3.94 14.14
CA ALA A 200 -9.70 -4.38 15.53
C ALA A 200 -8.60 -3.74 16.39
N LYS A 201 -7.36 -3.66 15.90
CA LYS A 201 -6.26 -2.98 16.59
C LYS A 201 -6.51 -1.47 16.71
N ALA A 202 -7.07 -0.85 15.67
CA ALA A 202 -7.46 0.56 15.70
C ALA A 202 -8.50 0.85 16.80
N ARG A 203 -9.54 0.01 16.90
CA ARG A 203 -10.54 0.09 17.98
C ARG A 203 -9.92 -0.09 19.36
N GLN A 204 -9.05 -1.08 19.51
CA GLN A 204 -8.36 -1.36 20.77
C GLN A 204 -7.51 -0.17 21.21
N LEU A 205 -6.73 0.42 20.29
CA LEU A 205 -5.94 1.62 20.56
C LEU A 205 -6.82 2.77 21.04
N LEU A 206 -7.89 3.09 20.32
CA LEU A 206 -8.81 4.16 20.69
C LEU A 206 -9.39 3.94 22.09
N LYS A 207 -9.95 2.75 22.35
CA LYS A 207 -10.55 2.41 23.65
C LYS A 207 -9.56 2.44 24.81
N SER A 208 -8.29 2.07 24.57
CA SER A 208 -7.25 2.14 25.60
C SER A 208 -6.94 3.57 26.06
N ARG A 209 -7.19 4.58 25.21
CA ARG A 209 -6.90 5.99 25.51
C ARG A 209 -8.17 6.77 25.87
N ASN A 210 -9.30 6.37 25.33
CA ASN A 210 -10.62 6.94 25.57
C ASN A 210 -11.67 5.83 25.64
N PRO A 211 -11.92 5.23 26.82
CA PRO A 211 -12.90 4.16 26.99
C PRO A 211 -14.32 4.54 26.57
N ALA A 212 -14.68 5.83 26.70
CA ALA A 212 -15.98 6.38 26.36
C ALA A 212 -16.16 6.71 24.86
N ALA A 213 -15.09 6.62 24.06
CA ALA A 213 -15.17 6.95 22.64
C ALA A 213 -16.22 6.10 21.90
N PRO A 214 -17.06 6.66 21.03
CA PRO A 214 -17.91 5.87 20.15
C PRO A 214 -17.07 5.03 19.17
N ASP A 215 -17.67 4.01 18.52
CA ASP A 215 -16.98 3.24 17.47
C ASP A 215 -17.41 3.72 16.07
N TYR A 216 -16.54 4.50 15.42
CA TYR A 216 -16.70 4.95 14.05
C TYR A 216 -15.63 4.39 13.10
N VAL A 217 -14.84 3.40 13.53
CA VAL A 217 -13.72 2.88 12.72
C VAL A 217 -14.21 2.30 11.39
N ALA A 218 -15.40 1.69 11.36
CA ALA A 218 -15.99 1.18 10.13
C ALA A 218 -16.30 2.29 9.10
N ILE A 219 -16.62 3.51 9.56
CA ILE A 219 -16.83 4.67 8.68
C ILE A 219 -15.52 5.09 8.03
N TYR A 220 -14.40 5.10 8.77
CA TYR A 220 -13.08 5.38 8.20
C TYR A 220 -12.71 4.36 7.13
N VAL A 221 -12.91 3.06 7.38
CA VAL A 221 -12.64 2.00 6.39
C VAL A 221 -13.45 2.26 5.11
N LYS A 222 -14.76 2.43 5.24
CA LYS A 222 -15.67 2.74 4.11
C LYS A 222 -15.22 3.97 3.32
N MET A 223 -14.87 5.06 4.02
CA MET A 223 -14.44 6.29 3.34
C MET A 223 -13.07 6.14 2.69
N GLY A 224 -12.15 5.36 3.27
CA GLY A 224 -10.88 5.05 2.63
C GLY A 224 -11.05 4.32 1.30
N ASP A 225 -12.03 3.42 1.23
CA ASP A 225 -12.38 2.72 -0.01
C ASP A 225 -12.93 3.68 -1.07
N ILE A 226 -13.90 4.53 -0.70
CA ILE A 226 -14.53 5.51 -1.60
C ILE A 226 -13.52 6.53 -2.12
N TYR A 227 -12.67 7.06 -1.24
CA TYR A 227 -11.73 8.13 -1.56
C TYR A 227 -10.35 7.63 -2.02
N ARG A 228 -10.12 6.31 -2.01
CA ARG A 228 -8.83 5.67 -2.38
C ARG A 228 -7.65 6.21 -1.58
N ILE A 229 -7.90 6.49 -0.30
CA ILE A 229 -6.92 6.97 0.66
C ILE A 229 -6.90 6.00 1.83
N ARG A 230 -5.70 5.63 2.27
CA ARG A 230 -5.49 4.79 3.45
C ARG A 230 -6.28 5.29 4.65
N TRP A 231 -7.31 4.53 5.04
CA TRP A 231 -8.20 4.90 6.14
C TRP A 231 -7.45 5.03 7.47
N ASP A 232 -6.40 4.24 7.66
CA ASP A 232 -5.60 4.21 8.88
C ASP A 232 -4.80 5.50 9.07
N ALA A 233 -4.33 6.13 7.99
CA ALA A 233 -3.65 7.42 8.08
C ALA A 233 -4.61 8.54 8.49
N VAL A 234 -5.82 8.55 7.89
CA VAL A 234 -6.87 9.54 8.19
C VAL A 234 -7.41 9.34 9.62
N PHE A 235 -7.63 8.09 10.02
CA PHE A 235 -7.98 7.74 11.40
C PHE A 235 -6.91 8.17 12.39
N ALA A 236 -5.64 7.84 12.15
CA ALA A 236 -4.51 8.25 13.00
C ALA A 236 -4.44 9.77 13.16
N GLN A 237 -4.65 10.50 12.06
CA GLN A 237 -4.71 11.96 12.08
C GLN A 237 -5.87 12.46 12.96
N SER A 238 -7.04 11.83 12.90
CA SER A 238 -8.15 12.20 13.79
C SER A 238 -7.83 12.02 15.27
N LEU A 239 -7.09 10.96 15.63
CA LEU A 239 -6.67 10.72 17.01
C LEU A 239 -5.74 11.82 17.49
N LYS A 240 -4.87 12.32 16.61
CA LYS A 240 -3.97 13.43 16.90
C LYS A 240 -4.73 14.73 17.11
N GLU A 241 -5.62 15.09 16.19
CA GLU A 241 -6.37 16.36 16.21
C GLU A 241 -7.27 16.52 17.43
N THR A 242 -7.79 15.42 17.95
CA THR A 242 -8.84 15.42 18.98
C THR A 242 -8.40 14.82 20.31
N ALA A 243 -7.11 14.50 20.46
CA ALA A 243 -6.56 13.77 21.61
C ALA A 243 -7.31 12.45 21.88
N TYR A 244 -7.42 11.59 20.86
CA TYR A 244 -8.16 10.32 20.88
C TYR A 244 -9.68 10.50 21.08
N TRP A 245 -10.27 11.44 20.32
CA TRP A 245 -11.70 11.82 20.37
C TRP A 245 -12.15 12.29 21.76
N LYS A 246 -11.26 12.97 22.50
CA LYS A 246 -11.57 13.62 23.77
C LYS A 246 -11.97 15.08 23.61
N PHE A 247 -11.61 15.71 22.47
CA PHE A 247 -12.01 17.07 22.10
C PHE A 247 -11.61 18.12 23.15
N GLY A 248 -10.32 18.17 23.50
CA GLY A 248 -9.78 19.11 24.48
C GLY A 248 -9.35 20.47 23.92
N GLY A 249 -9.74 20.81 22.69
CA GLY A 249 -9.31 22.02 21.97
C GLY A 249 -10.48 22.83 21.41
N ASP A 250 -10.25 23.54 20.30
CA ASP A 250 -11.21 24.48 19.68
C ASP A 250 -12.45 23.81 19.03
N VAL A 251 -12.47 22.47 18.96
CA VAL A 251 -13.61 21.69 18.46
C VAL A 251 -14.21 20.83 19.57
N ARG A 252 -15.55 20.78 19.61
CA ARG A 252 -16.35 20.03 20.58
C ARG A 252 -16.87 18.70 19.99
N PRO A 253 -17.16 17.68 20.82
CA PRO A 253 -17.67 16.39 20.35
C PRO A 253 -18.92 16.50 19.45
N GLU A 254 -19.84 17.41 19.78
CA GLU A 254 -21.13 17.58 19.09
C GLU A 254 -20.97 18.13 17.67
N GLN A 255 -19.81 18.70 17.34
CA GLN A 255 -19.52 19.24 16.02
C GLN A 255 -19.20 18.15 15.00
N ASN A 256 -18.96 16.91 15.42
CA ASN A 256 -18.52 15.80 14.54
C ASN A 256 -17.27 16.14 13.71
N ASN A 257 -16.43 17.08 14.18
CA ASN A 257 -15.26 17.56 13.45
C ASN A 257 -14.00 16.86 13.97
N PHE A 258 -13.72 15.69 13.41
CA PHE A 258 -12.62 14.83 13.84
C PHE A 258 -11.24 15.31 13.37
N ALA A 259 -11.17 16.39 12.59
CA ALA A 259 -9.95 16.84 11.93
C ALA A 259 -9.62 18.32 12.21
N GLY A 260 -10.38 19.00 13.07
CA GLY A 260 -10.16 20.42 13.37
C GLY A 260 -10.38 21.34 12.15
N LEU A 261 -11.24 20.95 11.19
CA LEU A 261 -11.50 21.75 9.99
C LEU A 261 -12.07 23.12 10.40
N ASP A 262 -11.49 24.19 9.84
CA ASP A 262 -11.78 25.60 10.15
C ASP A 262 -11.57 26.06 11.60
N ALA A 263 -11.03 25.22 12.47
CA ALA A 263 -10.66 25.63 13.82
C ALA A 263 -9.29 26.33 13.81
N PHE A 264 -9.26 27.63 14.09
CA PHE A 264 -8.01 28.40 14.20
C PHE A 264 -8.17 29.62 15.12
N ASN A 265 -7.21 29.84 16.02
CA ASN A 265 -7.13 31.00 16.91
C ASN A 265 -8.43 31.29 17.68
N GLY A 266 -9.07 30.26 18.25
CA GLY A 266 -10.30 30.43 19.02
C GLY A 266 -11.55 30.70 18.19
N ARG A 267 -11.49 30.58 16.85
CA ARG A 267 -12.69 30.47 16.01
C ARG A 267 -13.32 29.10 16.21
N GLU A 268 -14.64 29.09 16.29
CA GLU A 268 -15.41 27.85 16.29
C GLU A 268 -15.14 27.10 14.98
N GLY A 269 -14.67 25.85 15.09
CA GLY A 269 -14.45 25.01 13.92
C GLY A 269 -15.74 24.66 13.19
N ALA A 270 -15.62 24.05 12.02
CA ALA A 270 -16.79 23.56 11.27
C ALA A 270 -17.59 22.53 12.09
N SER A 271 -18.90 22.48 11.85
CA SER A 271 -19.83 21.52 12.46
C SER A 271 -20.52 20.71 11.38
N PHE A 272 -20.63 19.40 11.59
CA PHE A 272 -21.22 18.45 10.66
C PHE A 272 -22.43 17.75 11.29
N ALA A 273 -23.46 17.50 10.48
CA ALA A 273 -24.74 16.96 10.95
C ALA A 273 -24.60 15.57 11.59
N THR A 274 -23.64 14.77 11.13
CA THR A 274 -23.40 13.41 11.60
C THR A 274 -21.91 13.09 11.66
N PRO A 275 -21.51 12.07 12.45
CA PRO A 275 -20.14 11.56 12.40
C PRO A 275 -19.68 11.16 11.01
N GLU A 276 -20.58 10.57 10.20
CA GLU A 276 -20.27 10.16 8.83
C GLU A 276 -19.94 11.35 7.92
N THR A 277 -20.73 12.44 8.00
CA THR A 277 -20.47 13.65 7.20
C THR A 277 -19.19 14.38 7.61
N GLY A 278 -18.87 14.40 8.91
CA GLY A 278 -17.62 14.98 9.40
C GLY A 278 -16.37 14.17 9.06
N ILE A 279 -16.42 12.84 9.17
CA ILE A 279 -15.34 11.95 8.71
C ILE A 279 -15.17 12.08 7.19
N GLU A 280 -16.27 12.12 6.43
CA GLU A 280 -16.19 12.33 5.00
C GLU A 280 -15.55 13.67 4.63
N ALA A 281 -15.90 14.77 5.30
CA ALA A 281 -15.28 16.07 5.07
C ALA A 281 -13.75 16.01 5.28
N GLN A 282 -13.30 15.28 6.30
CA GLN A 282 -11.87 15.02 6.50
C GLN A 282 -11.25 14.26 5.30
N PHE A 283 -11.90 13.20 4.81
CA PHE A 283 -11.43 12.49 3.62
C PHE A 283 -11.44 13.37 2.36
N GLN A 284 -12.42 14.25 2.19
CA GLN A 284 -12.44 15.21 1.08
C GLN A 284 -11.28 16.20 1.14
N HIS A 285 -10.87 16.61 2.35
CA HIS A 285 -9.72 17.49 2.53
C HIS A 285 -8.42 16.80 2.15
N TRP A 286 -8.21 15.55 2.61
CA TRP A 286 -7.12 14.72 2.12
C TRP A 286 -7.22 14.54 0.59
N HIS A 287 -8.40 14.23 0.06
CA HIS A 287 -8.62 14.05 -1.37
C HIS A 287 -8.25 15.30 -2.19
N ALA A 288 -8.47 16.51 -1.68
CA ALA A 288 -8.01 17.74 -2.32
C ALA A 288 -6.48 17.73 -2.49
N TYR A 289 -5.74 17.44 -1.41
CA TYR A 289 -4.28 17.36 -1.41
C TYR A 289 -3.73 16.29 -2.35
N PHE A 290 -4.36 15.12 -2.39
CA PHE A 290 -3.84 13.96 -3.12
C PHE A 290 -4.38 13.86 -4.56
N TYR A 291 -5.65 14.19 -4.81
CA TYR A 291 -6.28 13.97 -6.11
C TYR A 291 -6.75 15.27 -6.79
N GLY A 292 -6.66 16.40 -6.09
CA GLY A 292 -7.04 17.70 -6.63
C GLY A 292 -8.56 17.93 -6.60
N ASN A 293 -9.07 18.62 -7.61
CA ASN A 293 -10.41 19.23 -7.57
C ASN A 293 -11.58 18.26 -7.77
N LYS A 294 -11.39 17.11 -8.43
CA LYS A 294 -12.48 16.15 -8.62
C LYS A 294 -12.76 15.41 -7.32
N LEU A 295 -14.04 15.14 -7.03
CA LEU A 295 -14.46 14.20 -5.98
C LEU A 295 -14.83 12.85 -6.61
N PRO A 296 -14.87 11.76 -5.83
CA PRO A 296 -15.48 10.52 -6.31
C PRO A 296 -16.90 10.76 -6.85
N PRO A 297 -17.34 10.03 -7.89
CA PRO A 297 -18.65 10.24 -8.51
C PRO A 297 -19.80 10.24 -7.49
N GLY A 298 -20.73 11.18 -7.63
CA GLY A 298 -21.95 11.26 -6.81
C GLY A 298 -21.77 11.77 -5.38
N ARG A 299 -20.58 12.25 -4.99
CA ARG A 299 -20.33 12.77 -3.63
C ARG A 299 -20.59 14.29 -3.54
N PRO A 300 -21.30 14.77 -2.51
CA PRO A 300 -21.48 16.20 -2.28
C PRO A 300 -20.18 16.83 -1.74
N VAL A 301 -20.01 18.15 -1.87
CA VAL A 301 -18.91 18.86 -1.21
C VAL A 301 -19.28 19.11 0.25
N LEU A 302 -18.48 18.57 1.17
CA LEU A 302 -18.64 18.70 2.62
C LEU A 302 -17.46 19.42 3.27
N ASP A 303 -16.26 19.34 2.69
CA ASP A 303 -15.07 20.02 3.21
C ASP A 303 -15.13 21.54 2.97
N PRO A 304 -15.30 22.37 4.02
CA PRO A 304 -15.39 23.82 3.87
C PRO A 304 -14.05 24.46 3.44
N ARG A 305 -12.93 23.78 3.68
CA ARG A 305 -11.58 24.26 3.33
C ARG A 305 -11.07 23.77 1.99
N ARG A 306 -11.88 23.00 1.25
CA ARG A 306 -11.49 22.41 -0.02
C ARG A 306 -10.98 23.46 -1.01
N ASN A 307 -11.73 24.55 -1.15
CA ASN A 307 -11.38 25.63 -2.08
C ASN A 307 -10.06 26.31 -1.69
N ALA A 308 -9.77 26.44 -0.39
CA ALA A 308 -8.49 27.01 0.06
C ALA A 308 -7.30 26.16 -0.38
N VAL A 309 -7.38 24.82 -0.29
CA VAL A 309 -6.33 23.90 -0.76
C VAL A 309 -6.08 24.07 -2.26
N LEU A 310 -7.16 24.18 -3.03
CA LEU A 310 -7.10 24.31 -4.48
C LEU A 310 -6.55 25.67 -4.91
N SER A 311 -7.03 26.76 -4.31
CA SER A 311 -6.57 28.13 -4.58
C SER A 311 -5.13 28.36 -4.15
N ALA A 312 -4.64 27.65 -3.13
CA ALA A 312 -3.23 27.67 -2.72
C ALA A 312 -2.31 26.88 -3.68
N GLY A 313 -2.85 26.24 -4.72
CA GLY A 313 -2.08 25.43 -5.66
C GLY A 313 -1.58 24.10 -5.07
N TRP A 314 -2.12 23.66 -3.94
CA TRP A 314 -1.71 22.42 -3.28
C TRP A 314 -2.48 21.19 -3.77
N GLY A 315 -3.54 21.41 -4.56
CA GLY A 315 -4.37 20.34 -5.11
C GLY A 315 -3.57 19.30 -5.91
N GLY A 316 -3.65 18.02 -5.50
CA GLY A 316 -2.96 16.92 -6.16
C GLY A 316 -1.43 16.91 -6.03
N THR A 317 -0.86 17.67 -5.08
CA THR A 317 0.59 17.82 -4.93
C THR A 317 1.20 16.89 -3.87
N LEU A 318 0.40 16.23 -3.04
CA LEU A 318 0.90 15.32 -2.01
C LEU A 318 0.97 13.87 -2.52
N HIS A 319 1.90 13.10 -1.96
CA HIS A 319 2.17 11.71 -2.33
C HIS A 319 2.28 10.78 -1.11
N ALA A 320 2.64 11.31 0.05
CA ALA A 320 2.80 10.59 1.30
C ALA A 320 2.12 11.31 2.48
N VAL A 321 1.95 10.60 3.60
CA VAL A 321 1.38 11.15 4.84
C VAL A 321 2.25 12.29 5.37
N GLU A 322 3.56 12.14 5.27
CA GLU A 322 4.57 13.08 5.74
C GLU A 322 4.47 14.44 5.04
N ASP A 323 3.98 14.48 3.78
CA ASP A 323 3.82 15.71 2.99
C ASP A 323 2.75 16.67 3.55
N LEU A 324 1.99 16.24 4.56
CA LEU A 324 1.04 17.10 5.29
C LEU A 324 1.76 18.16 6.15
N GLY A 325 3.04 17.96 6.47
CA GLY A 325 3.87 18.95 7.15
C GLY A 325 3.92 20.27 6.39
N GLY A 326 3.62 21.38 7.08
CA GLY A 326 3.58 22.72 6.48
C GLY A 326 2.37 23.01 5.58
N LYS A 327 1.52 22.01 5.29
CA LYS A 327 0.31 22.18 4.46
C LYS A 327 -0.98 22.02 5.27
N TRP A 328 -1.11 20.90 5.99
CA TRP A 328 -2.22 20.70 6.91
C TRP A 328 -2.05 21.55 8.17
N ALA A 329 -0.87 21.45 8.79
CA ALA A 329 -0.49 22.24 9.95
C ALA A 329 0.84 22.95 9.67
N PRO A 330 1.10 24.12 10.28
CA PRO A 330 2.35 24.86 10.07
C PRO A 330 3.61 24.05 10.40
N SER A 331 3.52 23.10 11.33
CA SER A 331 4.65 22.26 11.74
C SER A 331 5.12 21.35 10.60
N PRO A 332 6.41 21.39 10.21
CA PRO A 332 6.98 20.45 9.24
C PRO A 332 6.94 18.98 9.70
N ASP A 333 6.98 18.71 11.01
CA ASP A 333 6.92 17.33 11.58
C ASP A 333 5.48 16.79 11.64
N TYR A 334 4.48 17.55 11.17
CA TYR A 334 3.08 17.19 11.38
C TYR A 334 2.71 15.83 10.77
N GLY A 335 3.07 15.59 9.51
CA GLY A 335 2.79 14.30 8.85
C GLY A 335 3.64 13.15 9.41
N VAL A 336 4.92 13.42 9.70
CA VAL A 336 5.85 12.45 10.30
C VAL A 336 5.34 11.95 11.65
N SER A 337 4.85 12.84 12.51
CA SER A 337 4.29 12.46 13.81
C SER A 337 2.98 11.69 13.70
N ILE A 338 2.17 11.85 12.65
CA ILE A 338 1.00 10.97 12.41
C ILE A 338 1.49 9.52 12.23
N VAL A 339 2.50 9.32 11.39
CA VAL A 339 3.06 7.99 11.13
C VAL A 339 3.72 7.44 12.40
N ARG A 340 4.69 8.18 12.95
CA ARG A 340 5.53 7.78 14.08
C ARG A 340 4.74 7.51 15.34
N ASP A 341 3.83 8.42 15.70
CA ASP A 341 3.22 8.43 17.03
C ASP A 341 1.82 7.80 17.06
N TYR A 342 1.20 7.54 15.92
CA TYR A 342 -0.15 7.00 15.85
C TYR A 342 -0.25 5.74 14.99
N MET A 343 0.13 5.80 13.71
CA MET A 343 -0.02 4.64 12.80
C MET A 343 0.75 3.40 13.28
N THR A 344 2.00 3.57 13.73
CA THR A 344 2.85 2.50 14.26
C THR A 344 2.20 1.68 15.39
N LYS A 345 1.19 2.23 16.08
CA LYS A 345 0.53 1.58 17.22
C LYS A 345 -0.52 0.55 16.83
N PHE A 346 -0.99 0.55 15.58
CA PHE A 346 -2.08 -0.34 15.13
C PHE A 346 -1.94 -0.85 13.69
N VAL A 347 -0.86 -0.48 13.01
CA VAL A 347 -0.53 -0.91 11.66
C VAL A 347 0.67 -1.84 11.71
N ASP A 348 0.50 -3.09 11.28
CA ASP A 348 1.56 -4.09 11.29
C ASP A 348 2.61 -3.86 10.18
N GLU A 349 2.31 -3.00 9.21
CA GLU A 349 3.15 -2.70 8.04
C GLU A 349 4.11 -1.51 8.21
N VAL A 350 4.29 -0.94 9.40
CA VAL A 350 5.28 0.15 9.53
C VAL A 350 6.69 -0.41 9.62
N THR A 351 7.35 -0.56 8.49
CA THR A 351 8.82 -0.42 8.43
C THR A 351 9.26 0.46 7.27
N PRO A 352 9.54 1.75 7.54
CA PRO A 352 10.85 2.29 7.23
C PRO A 352 11.82 1.71 8.28
N SER A 353 12.62 0.72 7.89
CA SER A 353 13.87 0.49 8.62
C SER A 353 14.76 1.72 8.43
N PRO A 354 15.49 2.19 9.45
CA PRO A 354 16.57 3.15 9.24
C PRO A 354 17.56 2.55 8.22
N PRO A 355 18.28 3.39 7.45
CA PRO A 355 19.37 2.90 6.63
C PRO A 355 20.30 2.09 7.51
N ARG A 356 20.62 0.87 7.07
CA ARG A 356 21.67 0.07 7.68
C ARG A 356 22.91 0.97 7.76
N PRO A 357 23.54 1.17 8.93
CA PRO A 357 24.73 1.99 9.02
C PRO A 357 25.74 1.50 7.98
N ALA A 358 26.32 2.43 7.23
CA ALA A 358 27.21 2.17 6.09
C ALA A 358 28.46 1.34 6.45
N ASN A 359 28.66 1.02 7.73
CA ASN A 359 29.74 0.18 8.25
C ASN A 359 29.20 -1.04 9.02
N SER A 360 28.19 -1.73 8.50
CA SER A 360 28.03 -3.15 8.86
C SER A 360 29.04 -3.92 8.02
N PRO A 361 30.00 -4.68 8.61
CA PRO A 361 30.94 -5.46 7.83
C PRO A 361 30.16 -6.31 6.82
N GLN A 362 30.44 -6.11 5.53
CA GLN A 362 30.00 -7.03 4.50
C GLN A 362 30.59 -8.39 4.87
N ASN A 363 29.78 -9.29 5.39
CA ASN A 363 30.11 -10.70 5.33
C ASN A 363 30.07 -11.07 3.84
N SER A 364 31.22 -11.00 3.21
CA SER A 364 31.52 -11.49 1.87
C SER A 364 31.53 -13.03 1.79
N GLY A 365 30.94 -13.72 2.78
CA GLY A 365 30.65 -15.14 2.75
C GLY A 365 29.14 -15.31 2.70
N GLY A 366 28.64 -16.00 1.67
CA GLY A 366 27.21 -16.25 1.47
C GLY A 366 26.52 -16.70 2.76
N TRP A 367 25.34 -16.15 3.01
CA TRP A 367 24.52 -16.53 4.17
C TRP A 367 24.27 -18.04 4.13
N ASN A 368 24.83 -18.74 5.12
CA ASN A 368 24.66 -20.18 5.30
C ASN A 368 23.78 -20.41 6.53
N PRO A 369 22.46 -20.60 6.35
CA PRO A 369 21.53 -20.74 7.46
C PRO A 369 21.82 -21.97 8.32
N GLN A 370 22.43 -23.03 7.77
CA GLN A 370 22.86 -24.18 8.56
C GLN A 370 23.96 -23.80 9.55
N ALA A 371 24.98 -23.04 9.10
CA ALA A 371 26.06 -22.60 9.96
C ALA A 371 25.63 -21.59 11.05
N GLU A 372 24.54 -20.86 10.83
CA GLU A 372 23.93 -20.02 11.88
C GLU A 372 23.25 -20.88 12.96
N ILE A 373 22.53 -21.93 12.54
CA ILE A 373 21.89 -22.89 13.47
C ILE A 373 22.95 -23.63 14.28
N ASP A 374 24.02 -24.09 13.63
CA ASP A 374 25.12 -24.79 14.30
C ASP A 374 25.79 -23.90 15.35
N ARG A 375 25.94 -22.59 15.08
CA ARG A 375 26.44 -21.62 16.07
C ARG A 375 25.53 -21.48 17.28
N LEU A 376 24.22 -21.34 17.07
CA LEU A 376 23.27 -21.28 18.19
C LEU A 376 23.30 -22.56 19.05
N LYS A 377 23.54 -23.72 18.41
CA LYS A 377 23.67 -25.00 19.11
C LYS A 377 24.99 -25.11 19.88
N ASN A 378 26.11 -24.72 19.27
CA ASN A 378 27.42 -24.66 19.92
C ASN A 378 27.43 -23.69 21.09
N ASP A 379 26.72 -22.57 20.94
CA ASP A 379 26.53 -21.64 22.03
C ASP A 379 25.58 -22.20 23.09
N GLY A 380 24.85 -23.30 22.86
CA GLY A 380 23.89 -23.86 23.82
C GLY A 380 22.60 -23.04 23.97
N LEU A 381 22.29 -22.19 22.98
CA LEU A 381 21.05 -21.41 22.93
C LEU A 381 19.87 -22.24 22.39
N ILE A 382 20.14 -23.23 21.55
CA ILE A 382 19.21 -24.29 21.16
C ILE A 382 19.78 -25.66 21.55
N VAL A 383 18.92 -26.67 21.61
CA VAL A 383 19.29 -28.04 22.04
C VAL A 383 19.02 -29.07 20.96
N ASN A 384 17.96 -28.87 20.19
CA ASN A 384 17.54 -29.76 19.11
C ASN A 384 18.15 -29.33 17.78
N ASP A 385 18.29 -30.27 16.86
CA ASP A 385 18.63 -29.97 15.48
C ASP A 385 17.43 -29.33 14.78
N HIS A 386 17.72 -28.29 14.00
CA HIS A 386 16.74 -27.61 13.16
C HIS A 386 17.27 -27.57 11.73
N LEU A 387 16.43 -27.92 10.75
CA LEU A 387 16.78 -27.68 9.35
C LEU A 387 16.54 -26.20 9.02
N PRO A 388 17.34 -25.60 8.13
CA PRO A 388 17.26 -24.18 7.77
C PRO A 388 15.88 -23.65 7.39
N ASN A 389 15.04 -24.50 6.82
CA ASN A 389 13.74 -24.11 6.26
C ASN A 389 12.55 -24.57 7.11
N THR A 390 12.78 -25.13 8.30
CA THR A 390 11.70 -25.63 9.17
C THR A 390 11.06 -24.47 9.95
N PRO A 391 9.71 -24.44 10.08
CA PRO A 391 9.04 -23.47 10.96
C PRO A 391 9.49 -23.63 12.41
N VAL A 392 9.65 -22.50 13.12
CA VAL A 392 9.96 -22.46 14.55
C VAL A 392 8.72 -22.02 15.33
N THR A 393 8.42 -22.69 16.44
CA THR A 393 7.29 -22.31 17.29
C THR A 393 7.64 -21.09 18.15
N TRP A 394 6.61 -20.34 18.59
CA TRP A 394 6.82 -19.22 19.52
C TRP A 394 7.46 -19.64 20.86
N GLY A 395 7.20 -20.88 21.31
CA GLY A 395 7.80 -21.42 22.53
C GLY A 395 9.31 -21.64 22.38
N GLU A 396 9.74 -22.23 21.26
CA GLU A 396 11.16 -22.43 20.96
C GLU A 396 11.89 -21.09 20.79
N PHE A 397 11.27 -20.15 20.09
CA PHE A 397 11.82 -18.81 19.91
C PHE A 397 11.99 -18.07 21.26
N ALA A 398 10.97 -18.11 22.13
CA ALA A 398 11.05 -17.51 23.46
C ALA A 398 12.12 -18.17 24.34
N ALA A 399 12.33 -19.49 24.22
CA ALA A 399 13.38 -20.20 24.96
C ALA A 399 14.79 -19.71 24.59
N VAL A 400 15.05 -19.51 23.29
CA VAL A 400 16.33 -18.97 22.80
C VAL A 400 16.57 -17.55 23.35
N LEU A 401 15.55 -16.67 23.26
CA LEU A 401 15.64 -15.30 23.75
C LEU A 401 15.89 -15.23 25.26
N ASN A 402 15.24 -16.10 26.04
CA ASN A 402 15.43 -16.14 27.48
C ASN A 402 16.84 -16.60 27.87
N ARG A 403 17.40 -17.62 27.19
CA ARG A 403 18.78 -18.05 27.42
C ARG A 403 19.79 -16.97 27.07
N LEU A 404 19.54 -16.20 26.01
CA LEU A 404 20.37 -15.06 25.65
C LEU A 404 20.26 -13.95 26.69
N ARG A 405 19.04 -13.61 27.12
CA ARG A 405 18.79 -12.61 28.18
C ARG A 405 19.51 -12.99 29.47
N ASP A 406 19.45 -14.26 29.88
CA ASP A 406 20.11 -14.75 31.09
C ASP A 406 21.64 -14.60 31.02
N ARG A 407 22.24 -14.75 29.84
CA ARG A 407 23.69 -14.53 29.63
C ARG A 407 24.10 -13.06 29.65
N LEU A 408 23.19 -12.18 29.25
CA LEU A 408 23.42 -10.73 29.22
C LEU A 408 23.12 -10.07 30.57
N SER A 409 22.59 -10.81 31.56
CA SER A 409 22.29 -10.31 32.91
C SER A 409 22.83 -11.27 33.98
N PRO A 410 24.15 -11.32 34.22
CA PRO A 410 24.76 -12.32 35.10
C PRO A 410 24.42 -12.17 36.60
N GLY A 411 23.66 -11.15 37.00
CA GLY A 411 23.57 -10.69 38.39
C GLY A 411 22.20 -10.78 39.06
N THR A 412 21.25 -11.56 38.56
CA THR A 412 19.91 -11.61 39.19
C THR A 412 19.30 -13.01 39.17
N ARG A 413 19.98 -13.96 39.80
CA ARG A 413 19.35 -15.16 40.37
C ARG A 413 20.05 -15.51 41.69
N GLN A 414 19.38 -15.20 42.81
CA GLN A 414 19.33 -16.10 43.96
C GLN A 414 18.05 -16.90 43.84
#